data_AF-A0A376TRW0-F1
#
_entry.id   AF-A0A376TRW0-F1
#
_cell.length_a   1.000
_cell.length_b   1.000
_cell.length_c   1.000
_cell.angle_alpha   90.00
_cell.angle_beta   90.00
_cell.angle_gamma   90.00
#
_symmetry.space_group_name_H-M   'P 1'
#
loop_
_entity.id
_entity.type
_entity.pdbx_description
1 polymer ?
#
loop_
_entity_poly.entity_id
_entity_poly.type
_entity_poly.pdbx_seq_one_letter_code
_entity_poly.pdbx_strand_id
1 'polypeptide(L)'
;MFWKKPGMKVTNARNWPIKTFVHRIARHIAGHAASLRRLDGIIFTGGIGENSSLIRRLVMEHLAVLGVEIDTEMNNRSNSCGERIVSSENARVICAVIPTNEEKMIALDAIHLGKVNAPAEFA
;
A
#
# COMPACT_ATOMS: atom_id res chain seq x y z
N MET A 1 -23.98 14.17 17.42
CA MET A 1 -25.30 14.68 17.00
C MET A 1 -25.55 14.22 15.57
N PHE A 2 -26.20 13.06 15.39
CA PHE A 2 -26.47 12.47 14.08
C PHE A 2 -27.88 12.87 13.63
N TRP A 3 -28.00 13.62 12.55
CA TRP A 3 -29.29 13.94 11.94
C TRP A 3 -29.75 12.75 11.09
N LYS A 4 -30.72 11.97 11.58
CA LYS A 4 -31.38 10.92 10.80
C LYS A 4 -32.69 11.50 10.26
N LYS A 5 -32.73 11.86 8.97
CA LYS A 5 -34.00 12.26 8.32
C LYS A 5 -34.97 11.07 8.31
N PRO A 6 -36.26 11.25 8.68
CA PRO A 6 -37.27 10.19 8.58
C PRO A 6 -37.53 9.88 7.11
N GLY A 7 -37.48 8.60 6.72
CA GLY A 7 -37.83 8.13 5.37
C GLY A 7 -36.67 7.73 4.44
N MET A 8 -35.41 7.91 4.85
CA MET A 8 -34.27 7.46 4.05
C MET A 8 -34.02 5.97 4.28
N LYS A 9 -34.32 5.11 3.28
CA LYS A 9 -33.93 3.69 3.32
C LYS A 9 -32.41 3.63 3.48
N VAL A 10 -31.95 3.13 4.63
CA VAL A 10 -30.51 2.92 4.90
C VAL A 10 -30.06 1.69 4.11
N THR A 11 -29.77 1.86 2.82
CA THR A 11 -29.29 0.77 1.97
C THR A 11 -27.78 0.79 1.73
N ASN A 12 -27.01 1.76 2.26
CA ASN A 12 -25.58 1.90 1.89
C ASN A 12 -24.57 2.26 3.00
N ALA A 13 -24.93 2.15 4.29
CA ALA A 13 -24.07 2.63 5.37
C ALA A 13 -22.91 1.71 5.82
N ARG A 14 -22.81 0.46 5.33
CA ARG A 14 -21.86 -0.52 5.91
C ARG A 14 -20.39 -0.30 5.54
N ASN A 15 -20.09 0.29 4.38
CA ASN A 15 -18.71 0.35 3.86
C ASN A 15 -18.07 1.76 3.91
N TRP A 16 -18.69 2.72 4.60
CA TRP A 16 -18.17 4.09 4.69
C TRP A 16 -16.74 4.20 5.24
N PRO A 17 -16.35 3.45 6.30
CA PRO A 17 -14.98 3.52 6.82
C PRO A 17 -13.95 3.06 5.78
N ILE A 18 -14.21 1.96 5.08
CA ILE A 18 -13.34 1.43 4.02
C ILE A 18 -13.19 2.45 2.90
N LYS A 19 -14.30 3.04 2.42
CA LYS A 19 -14.25 4.06 1.37
C LYS A 19 -13.44 5.28 1.80
N THR A 20 -13.61 5.75 3.03
CA THR A 20 -12.85 6.89 3.57
C THR A 20 -11.37 6.56 3.67
N PHE A 21 -11.03 5.36 4.13
CA PHE A 21 -9.66 4.88 4.24
C PHE A 21 -8.98 4.80 2.87
N VAL A 22 -9.60 4.14 1.89
CA VAL A 22 -9.13 4.05 0.50
C VAL A 22 -8.94 5.44 -0.10
N HIS A 23 -9.93 6.33 0.05
CA HIS A 23 -9.85 7.69 -0.47
C HIS A 23 -8.65 8.45 0.09
N ARG A 24 -8.40 8.34 1.41
CA ARG A 24 -7.25 8.99 2.05
C ARG A 24 -5.92 8.42 1.54
N ILE A 25 -5.81 7.10 1.41
CA ILE A 25 -4.61 6.46 0.85
C ILE A 25 -4.35 6.99 -0.57
N ALA A 26 -5.34 6.92 -1.45
CA ALA A 26 -5.20 7.38 -2.83
C ALA A 26 -4.83 8.87 -2.91
N ARG A 27 -5.48 9.72 -2.09
CA ARG A 27 -5.14 11.14 -1.99
C ARG A 27 -3.68 11.34 -1.60
N HIS A 28 -3.19 10.61 -0.59
CA HIS A 28 -1.81 10.74 -0.15
C HIS A 28 -0.84 10.23 -1.21
N ILE A 29 -1.08 9.07 -1.83
CA ILE A 29 -0.21 8.54 -2.90
C ILE A 29 -0.09 9.56 -4.05
N ALA A 30 -1.22 10.07 -4.54
CA ALA A 30 -1.21 11.08 -5.60
C ALA A 30 -0.48 12.38 -5.17
N GLY A 31 -0.66 12.81 -3.92
CA GLY A 31 0.05 13.96 -3.36
C GLY A 31 1.57 13.75 -3.28
N HIS A 32 2.02 12.56 -2.86
CA HIS A 32 3.45 12.24 -2.80
C HIS A 32 4.06 12.09 -4.20
N ALA A 33 3.29 11.59 -5.17
CA ALA A 33 3.74 11.46 -6.55
C ALA A 33 4.11 12.81 -7.19
N ALA A 34 3.51 13.92 -6.73
CA ALA A 34 3.84 15.27 -7.20
C ALA A 34 5.29 15.69 -6.85
N SER A 35 5.92 15.05 -5.87
CA SER A 35 7.32 15.28 -5.51
C SER A 35 8.31 14.53 -6.40
N LEU A 36 7.82 13.68 -7.31
CA LEU A 36 8.64 12.86 -8.20
C LEU A 36 8.66 13.45 -9.61
N ARG A 37 9.82 13.34 -10.29
CA ARG A 37 9.91 13.65 -11.74
C ARG A 37 9.20 12.61 -12.60
N ARG A 38 9.17 11.37 -12.13
CA ARG A 38 8.51 10.23 -12.76
C ARG A 38 8.08 9.26 -11.67
N LEU A 39 6.90 8.67 -11.83
CA LEU A 39 6.39 7.63 -10.95
C LEU A 39 6.57 6.28 -11.65
N ASP A 40 7.55 5.48 -11.21
CA ASP A 40 7.83 4.17 -11.80
C ASP A 40 6.96 3.06 -11.18
N GLY A 41 6.65 3.17 -9.89
CA GLY A 41 5.84 2.17 -9.21
C GLY A 41 5.21 2.59 -7.89
N ILE A 42 4.23 1.82 -7.46
CA ILE A 42 3.53 1.92 -6.18
C ILE A 42 3.62 0.57 -5.48
N ILE A 43 4.16 0.56 -4.26
CA ILE A 43 4.38 -0.66 -3.49
C ILE A 43 3.36 -0.73 -2.34
N PHE A 44 2.66 -1.86 -2.26
CA PHE A 44 1.82 -2.22 -1.13
C PHE A 44 2.60 -3.15 -0.19
N THR A 45 2.67 -2.77 1.08
CA THR A 45 3.37 -3.53 2.12
C THR A 45 2.62 -3.40 3.46
N GLY A 46 3.07 -4.13 4.48
CA GLY A 46 2.45 -4.20 5.79
C GLY A 46 1.15 -4.99 5.79
N GLY A 47 0.63 -5.30 6.98
CA GLY A 47 -0.49 -6.25 7.14
C GLY A 47 -1.68 -6.02 6.19
N ILE A 48 -2.16 -4.78 6.06
CA ILE A 48 -3.28 -4.44 5.16
C ILE A 48 -2.84 -4.48 3.69
N GLY A 49 -1.69 -3.88 3.35
CA GLY A 49 -1.21 -3.82 1.98
C GLY A 49 -0.88 -5.18 1.39
N GLU A 50 -0.40 -6.11 2.23
CA GLU A 50 0.01 -7.46 1.84
C GLU A 50 -1.18 -8.42 1.69
N ASN A 51 -2.16 -8.35 2.60
CA ASN A 51 -3.21 -9.36 2.72
C ASN A 51 -4.55 -8.91 2.14
N SER A 52 -4.82 -7.60 2.04
CA SER A 52 -6.13 -7.12 1.58
C SER A 52 -6.15 -6.82 0.07
N SER A 53 -6.49 -7.84 -0.73
CA SER A 53 -6.71 -7.69 -2.18
C SER A 53 -7.81 -6.67 -2.49
N LEU A 54 -8.84 -6.58 -1.65
CA LEU A 54 -9.92 -5.60 -1.75
C LEU A 54 -9.40 -4.17 -1.64
N ILE A 55 -8.61 -3.87 -0.60
CA ILE A 55 -8.09 -2.51 -0.40
C ILE A 55 -7.15 -2.13 -1.52
N ARG A 56 -6.22 -3.01 -1.92
CA ARG A 56 -5.33 -2.77 -3.06
C ARG A 56 -6.11 -2.43 -4.31
N ARG A 57 -7.12 -3.25 -4.64
CA ARG A 57 -7.98 -3.01 -5.81
C ARG A 57 -8.66 -1.65 -5.76
N LEU A 58 -9.33 -1.33 -4.66
CA LEU A 58 -10.05 -0.07 -4.53
C LEU A 58 -9.12 1.16 -4.59
N VAL A 59 -7.90 1.05 -4.06
CA VAL A 59 -6.88 2.11 -4.15
C VAL A 59 -6.39 2.27 -5.59
N MET A 60 -6.06 1.16 -6.27
CA MET A 60 -5.61 1.18 -7.67
C MET A 60 -6.68 1.76 -8.60
N GLU A 61 -7.94 1.36 -8.42
CA GLU A 61 -9.09 1.93 -9.15
C GLU A 61 -9.20 3.45 -8.94
N HIS A 62 -8.99 3.93 -7.71
CA HIS A 62 -8.98 5.36 -7.40
C HIS A 62 -7.80 6.13 -8.01
N LEU A 63 -6.70 5.44 -8.31
CA LEU A 63 -5.46 6.00 -8.86
C LEU A 63 -5.33 5.80 -10.38
N ALA A 64 -6.40 5.38 -11.07
CA ALA A 64 -6.40 5.20 -12.52
C ALA A 64 -5.92 6.44 -13.30
N VAL A 65 -6.12 7.65 -12.76
CA VAL A 65 -5.60 8.91 -13.33
C VAL A 65 -4.07 8.94 -13.46
N LEU A 66 -3.34 8.18 -12.63
CA LEU A 66 -1.89 8.04 -12.70
C LEU A 66 -1.45 6.94 -13.69
N GLY A 67 -2.39 6.31 -14.41
CA GLY A 67 -2.08 5.23 -15.35
C GLY A 67 -1.82 3.87 -14.69
N VAL A 68 -2.37 3.67 -13.50
CA VAL A 68 -2.36 2.37 -12.80
C VAL A 68 -3.49 1.50 -13.35
N GLU A 69 -3.18 0.25 -13.68
CA GLU A 69 -4.16 -0.77 -14.07
C GLU A 69 -3.91 -2.05 -13.29
N ILE A 70 -4.97 -2.70 -12.82
CA ILE A 70 -4.88 -3.89 -11.97
C ILE A 70 -4.89 -5.19 -12.78
N ASP A 71 -4.02 -6.12 -12.42
CA ASP A 71 -4.18 -7.53 -12.75
C ASP A 71 -4.97 -8.19 -11.61
N THR A 72 -6.22 -8.58 -11.90
CA THR A 72 -7.12 -9.12 -10.89
C THR A 72 -6.70 -10.50 -10.41
N GLU A 73 -6.10 -11.32 -11.28
CA GLU A 73 -5.62 -12.66 -10.90
C GLU A 73 -4.43 -12.52 -9.95
N MET A 74 -3.43 -11.74 -10.36
CA MET A 74 -2.22 -11.52 -9.55
C MET A 74 -2.53 -10.83 -8.23
N ASN A 75 -3.44 -9.84 -8.23
CA ASN A 75 -3.88 -9.17 -7.01
C ASN A 75 -4.58 -10.10 -6.02
N ASN A 76 -5.31 -11.11 -6.49
CA ASN A 76 -6.03 -12.05 -5.62
C ASN A 76 -5.16 -13.18 -5.06
N ARG A 77 -3.91 -13.32 -5.52
CA ARG A 77 -2.96 -14.28 -4.95
C ARG A 77 -2.66 -13.95 -3.48
N SER A 78 -2.56 -15.00 -2.67
CA SER A 78 -2.27 -14.93 -1.24
C SER A 78 -0.87 -14.36 -0.98
N ASN A 79 -0.65 -13.85 0.23
CA ASN A 79 0.65 -13.28 0.62
C ASN A 79 1.77 -14.33 0.66
N SER A 80 1.43 -15.62 0.70
CA SER A 80 2.40 -16.73 0.62
C SER A 80 3.19 -16.75 -0.70
N CYS A 81 2.71 -16.06 -1.74
CA CYS A 81 3.46 -15.86 -2.99
C CYS A 81 4.63 -14.88 -2.82
N GLY A 82 4.74 -14.18 -1.69
CA GLY A 82 5.80 -13.21 -1.43
C GLY A 82 5.70 -11.96 -2.30
N GLU A 83 6.88 -11.49 -2.73
CA GLU A 83 7.05 -10.36 -3.63
C GLU A 83 6.40 -10.64 -4.99
N ARG A 84 5.48 -9.77 -5.42
CA ARG A 84 4.75 -9.97 -6.68
C ARG A 84 4.25 -8.68 -7.29
N ILE A 85 4.21 -8.62 -8.61
CA ILE A 85 3.54 -7.56 -9.36
C ILE A 85 2.04 -7.85 -9.37
N VAL A 86 1.22 -6.81 -9.19
CA VAL A 86 -0.25 -6.85 -9.17
C VAL A 86 -0.89 -5.87 -10.17
N SER A 87 -0.08 -5.13 -10.92
CA SER A 87 -0.53 -4.35 -12.07
C SER A 87 -0.59 -5.19 -13.34
N SER A 88 -1.47 -4.79 -14.26
CA SER A 88 -1.52 -5.29 -15.63
C SER A 88 -0.20 -4.99 -16.37
N GLU A 89 0.15 -5.80 -17.37
CA GLU A 89 1.30 -5.57 -18.24
C GLU A 89 1.21 -4.24 -19.02
N ASN A 90 0.00 -3.73 -19.24
CA ASN A 90 -0.24 -2.46 -19.94
C ASN A 90 -0.20 -1.23 -19.01
N ALA A 91 -0.06 -1.42 -17.70
CA ALA A 91 -0.03 -0.33 -16.75
C ALA A 91 1.19 0.57 -16.96
N ARG A 92 1.01 1.90 -16.93
CA ARG A 92 2.12 2.86 -17.01
C ARG A 92 2.96 2.88 -15.74
N VAL A 93 2.35 2.54 -14.61
CA VAL A 93 2.97 2.51 -13.29
C VAL A 93 2.86 1.09 -12.76
N ILE A 94 3.99 0.50 -12.36
CA ILE A 94 4.01 -0.86 -11.82
C ILE A 94 3.44 -0.83 -10.40
N CYS A 95 2.46 -1.68 -10.11
CA CYS A 95 2.02 -1.92 -8.75
C CYS A 95 2.51 -3.28 -8.28
N ALA A 96 3.08 -3.34 -7.08
CA ALA A 96 3.58 -4.58 -6.51
C ALA A 96 3.23 -4.72 -5.02
N VAL A 97 3.18 -5.95 -4.55
CA VAL A 97 3.16 -6.29 -3.13
C VAL A 97 4.55 -6.77 -2.75
N ILE A 98 5.15 -6.17 -1.73
CA ILE A 98 6.46 -6.57 -1.18
C ILE A 98 6.29 -6.73 0.32
N PRO A 99 6.36 -7.96 0.87
CA PRO A 99 6.27 -8.17 2.31
C PRO A 99 7.37 -7.42 3.05
N THR A 100 6.99 -6.64 4.07
CA THR A 100 8.00 -5.97 4.90
C THR A 100 8.66 -6.97 5.84
N ASN A 101 9.92 -6.73 6.19
CA ASN A 101 10.63 -7.49 7.21
C ASN A 101 11.54 -6.54 7.99
N GLU A 102 10.96 -5.93 9.03
CA GLU A 102 11.60 -4.92 9.84
C GLU A 102 12.76 -5.54 10.66
N GLU A 103 12.58 -6.77 11.15
CA GLU A 103 13.60 -7.51 11.90
C GLU A 103 14.84 -7.80 11.06
N LYS A 104 14.65 -8.17 9.78
CA LYS A 104 15.75 -8.37 8.84
C LYS A 104 16.50 -7.06 8.60
N MET A 105 15.80 -5.95 8.42
CA MET A 105 16.45 -4.64 8.24
C MET A 105 17.26 -4.24 9.48
N ILE A 106 16.70 -4.40 10.68
CA ILE A 106 17.42 -4.15 11.94
C ILE A 106 18.67 -5.03 12.04
N ALA A 107 18.56 -6.32 11.71
CA ALA A 107 19.69 -7.24 11.75
C ALA A 107 20.78 -6.86 10.73
N LEU A 108 20.40 -6.42 9.52
CA LEU A 108 21.35 -5.96 8.51
C LEU A 108 22.11 -4.72 8.98
N ASP A 109 21.42 -3.76 9.58
CA ASP A 109 22.05 -2.56 10.16
C ASP A 109 22.97 -2.93 11.33
N ALA A 110 22.54 -3.84 12.20
CA ALA A 110 23.38 -4.34 13.31
C ALA A 110 24.65 -5.04 12.81
N ILE A 111 24.57 -5.85 11.75
CA ILE A 111 25.74 -6.50 11.13
C ILE A 111 26.65 -5.46 10.49
N HIS A 112 26.09 -4.43 9.85
CA HIS A 112 26.87 -3.36 9.24
C HIS A 112 27.63 -2.56 10.32
N LEU A 113 26.93 -2.15 11.38
CA LEU A 113 27.51 -1.41 12.50
C LEU A 113 28.51 -2.25 13.30
N GLY A 114 28.31 -3.56 13.42
CA GLY A 114 29.25 -4.46 14.09
C GLY A 114 30.63 -4.56 13.42
N LYS A 115 30.79 -4.06 12.19
CA LYS A 115 32.09 -3.97 11.50
C LYS A 115 32.83 -2.65 11.78
N VAL A 116 32.17 -1.69 12.43
CA VAL A 116 32.76 -0.40 12.76
C VAL A 116 33.57 -0.54 14.04
N ASN A 117 34.86 -0.18 13.98
CA ASN A 117 35.69 -0.03 15.17
C ASN A 117 35.34 1.29 15.87
N ALA A 118 34.24 1.29 16.61
CA ALA A 118 33.94 2.39 17.52
C ALA A 118 34.84 2.25 18.77
N PRO A 119 35.49 3.33 19.25
CA PRO A 119 36.07 3.32 20.59
C PRO A 119 34.94 3.03 21.57
N ALA A 120 35.11 2.02 22.41
CA ALA A 120 34.14 1.66 23.44
C ALA A 120 34.10 2.77 24.50
N GLU A 121 33.27 3.80 24.30
CA GLU A 121 33.04 4.87 25.29
C GLU A 121 32.01 4.48 26.36
N PHE A 122 31.41 3.29 26.27
CA PHE A 122 30.33 2.87 27.16
C PHE A 122 30.51 1.46 27.76
N ALA A 123 31.74 0.98 27.88
CA ALA A 123 32.05 -0.23 28.66
C ALA A 123 32.39 0.13 30.12
#